data_AF-A0A822BAV8-F1
#
_entry.id   AF-A0A822BAV8-F1
#
_cell.length_a   1.000
_cell.length_b   1.000
_cell.length_c   1.000
_cell.angle_alpha   90.00
_cell.angle_beta   90.00
_cell.angle_gamma   90.00
#
_symmetry.space_group_name_H-M   'P 1'
#
loop_
_entity.id
_entity.type
_entity.pdbx_description
1 polymer ?
#
loop_
_entity_poly.entity_id
_entity_poly.type
_entity_poly.pdbx_seq_one_letter_code
_entity_poly.pdbx_strand_id
1 'polypeptide(L)'
;PLLREILQNIENLISNNANGRKAKIYFGHDVTISAILAYLGVNYVHQPPFASGLFFDLYQQDDNSYAIQLEYLNITNSRSTHIMTLPECFNAMCPLDTFIQLYQAKLPQDMDKECESTKIQRTFPRIHHVSFSSK
;
A
#
# COMPACT_ATOMS: atom_id res chain seq x y z
N PRO A 1 -2.85 -1.17 -9.36
CA PRO A 1 -4.33 -1.35 -9.33
C PRO A 1 -5.00 -1.13 -7.97
N LEU A 2 -4.77 -1.96 -6.94
CA LEU A 2 -5.56 -1.92 -5.69
C LEU A 2 -5.51 -0.57 -4.96
N LEU A 3 -4.31 0.00 -4.75
CA LEU A 3 -4.19 1.29 -4.06
C LEU A 3 -4.86 2.44 -4.82
N ARG A 4 -4.86 2.39 -6.16
CA ARG A 4 -5.60 3.35 -7.00
C ARG A 4 -7.09 3.30 -6.71
N GLU A 5 -7.64 2.09 -6.60
CA GLU A 5 -9.06 1.89 -6.27
C GLU A 5 -9.39 2.43 -4.88
N ILE A 6 -8.52 2.17 -3.88
CA ILE A 6 -8.69 2.70 -2.52
C ILE A 6 -8.74 4.23 -2.53
N LEU A 7 -7.77 4.89 -3.18
CA LEU A 7 -7.72 6.35 -3.29
C LEU A 7 -8.97 6.93 -3.96
N GLN A 8 -9.36 6.37 -5.11
CA GLN A 8 -10.57 6.80 -5.83
C GLN A 8 -11.83 6.62 -4.99
N ASN A 9 -11.91 5.55 -4.19
CA ASN A 9 -13.04 5.32 -3.31
C ASN A 9 -13.14 6.36 -2.20
N ILE A 10 -12.01 6.81 -1.66
CA ILE A 10 -11.94 7.87 -0.66
C ILE A 10 -12.38 9.21 -1.27
N GLU A 11 -11.85 9.58 -2.44
CA GLU A 11 -12.24 10.80 -3.17
C GLU A 11 -13.76 10.82 -3.48
N ASN A 12 -14.29 9.69 -3.93
CA ASN A 12 -15.71 9.54 -4.24
C ASN A 12 -16.60 9.63 -2.99
N LEU A 13 -16.14 9.12 -1.84
CA LEU A 13 -16.89 9.18 -0.59
C LEU A 13 -17.07 10.64 -0.12
N ILE A 14 -16.02 11.44 -0.26
CA ILE A 14 -15.99 12.86 0.13
C ILE A 14 -16.82 13.70 -0.83
N SER A 15 -16.70 13.46 -2.14
CA SER A 15 -17.42 14.22 -3.16
C SER A 15 -18.94 13.99 -3.14
N ASN A 16 -19.39 12.78 -2.77
CA ASN A 16 -20.81 12.40 -2.78
C ASN A 16 -21.51 12.58 -1.42
N ASN A 17 -20.94 13.38 -0.53
CA ASN A 17 -21.57 13.81 0.72
C ASN A 17 -22.05 12.64 1.61
N ALA A 18 -21.15 11.66 1.84
CA ALA A 18 -21.28 10.57 2.81
C ALA A 18 -22.46 9.57 2.66
N ASN A 19 -23.28 9.66 1.62
CA ASN A 19 -24.33 8.64 1.31
C ASN A 19 -23.77 7.33 0.70
N GLY A 20 -22.44 7.15 0.76
CA GLY A 20 -21.72 6.00 0.23
C GLY A 20 -21.55 4.86 1.24
N ARG A 21 -20.93 3.78 0.77
CA ARG A 21 -20.61 2.62 1.60
C ARG A 21 -19.50 2.97 2.61
N LYS A 22 -19.77 2.77 3.90
CA LYS A 22 -18.86 3.13 5.02
C LYS A 22 -17.61 2.25 5.14
N ALA A 23 -17.61 1.05 4.56
CA ALA A 23 -16.48 0.14 4.62
C ALA A 23 -16.36 -0.68 3.33
N LYS A 24 -15.13 -0.83 2.82
CA LYS A 24 -14.79 -1.73 1.73
C LYS A 24 -13.69 -2.67 2.20
N ILE A 25 -13.91 -3.97 2.00
CA ILE A 25 -13.00 -5.02 2.46
C ILE A 25 -12.43 -5.72 1.24
N TYR A 26 -11.11 -5.81 1.20
CA TYR A 26 -10.35 -6.45 0.13
C TYR A 26 -9.62 -7.66 0.68
N PHE A 27 -9.78 -8.80 0.03
CA PHE A 27 -9.02 -10.00 0.36
C PHE A 27 -7.85 -10.11 -0.60
N GLY A 28 -6.69 -10.48 -0.07
CA GLY A 28 -5.46 -10.64 -0.82
C GLY A 28 -4.52 -11.60 -0.11
N HIS A 29 -3.26 -11.56 -0.54
CA HIS A 29 -2.21 -12.38 0.04
C HIS A 29 -1.25 -11.51 0.86
N ASP A 30 -0.36 -12.15 1.61
CA ASP A 30 0.76 -11.50 2.28
C ASP A 30 1.55 -10.57 1.34
N VAL A 31 1.80 -11.00 0.11
CA VAL A 31 2.45 -10.17 -0.93
C VAL A 31 1.65 -8.91 -1.29
N THR A 32 0.32 -8.93 -1.15
CA THR A 32 -0.52 -7.75 -1.35
C THR A 32 -0.26 -6.71 -0.26
N ILE A 33 -0.23 -7.14 1.00
CA ILE A 33 0.07 -6.28 2.15
C ILE A 33 1.50 -5.75 2.05
N SER A 34 2.48 -6.61 1.80
CA SER A 34 3.88 -6.22 1.65
C SER A 34 4.09 -5.20 0.53
N ALA A 35 3.43 -5.39 -0.63
CA ALA A 35 3.54 -4.46 -1.74
C ALA A 35 2.95 -3.07 -1.39
N ILE A 36 1.82 -3.02 -0.68
CA ILE A 36 1.23 -1.77 -0.23
C ILE A 36 2.14 -1.09 0.79
N LEU A 37 2.63 -1.80 1.82
CA LEU A 37 3.54 -1.25 2.82
C LEU A 37 4.81 -0.68 2.18
N ALA A 38 5.42 -1.42 1.26
CA ALA A 38 6.59 -0.99 0.52
C ALA A 38 6.31 0.27 -0.31
N TYR A 39 5.17 0.31 -0.99
CA TYR A 39 4.76 1.49 -1.76
C TYR A 39 4.54 2.72 -0.89
N LEU A 40 4.00 2.53 0.31
CA LEU A 40 3.81 3.58 1.31
C LEU A 40 5.12 4.04 1.96
N GLY A 41 6.26 3.47 1.58
CA GLY A 41 7.57 3.77 2.16
C GLY A 41 7.73 3.27 3.60
N VAL A 42 6.83 2.39 4.05
CA VAL A 42 6.90 1.78 5.38
C VAL A 42 7.81 0.56 5.28
N ASN A 43 9.03 0.68 5.81
CA ASN A 43 9.97 -0.43 5.87
C ASN A 43 9.48 -1.48 6.87
N TYR A 44 8.84 -2.54 6.35
CA TYR A 44 8.50 -3.71 7.12
C TYR A 44 9.42 -4.87 6.74
N VAL A 45 10.18 -5.37 7.72
CA VAL A 45 11.25 -6.35 7.51
C VAL A 45 10.74 -7.80 7.56
N HIS A 46 9.49 -8.01 7.97
CA HIS A 46 8.91 -9.34 8.17
C HIS A 46 7.82 -9.65 7.16
N GLN A 47 7.61 -10.94 6.87
CA GLN A 47 6.46 -11.36 6.09
C GLN A 47 5.17 -11.08 6.89
N PRO A 48 4.12 -10.51 6.27
CA PRO A 48 2.84 -10.34 6.93
C PRO A 48 2.32 -11.68 7.45
N PRO A 49 2.00 -11.80 8.76
CA PRO A 49 1.55 -13.06 9.32
C PRO A 49 0.14 -13.41 8.82
N PHE A 50 -0.27 -14.67 9.05
CA PHE A 50 -1.62 -15.11 8.75
C PHE A 50 -2.67 -14.23 9.45
N ALA A 51 -3.75 -13.94 8.71
CA ALA A 51 -4.83 -13.06 9.12
C ALA A 51 -4.38 -11.62 9.46
N SER A 52 -3.27 -11.17 8.90
CA SER A 52 -2.89 -9.75 8.93
C SER A 52 -3.81 -8.90 8.06
N GLY A 53 -3.87 -7.60 8.36
CA GLY A 53 -4.74 -6.66 7.67
C GLY A 53 -4.23 -5.23 7.74
N LEU A 54 -4.49 -4.46 6.69
CA LEU A 54 -4.22 -3.02 6.61
C LEU A 54 -5.54 -2.26 6.61
N PHE A 55 -5.63 -1.22 7.43
CA PHE A 55 -6.82 -0.41 7.62
C PHE A 55 -6.52 1.03 7.25
N PHE A 56 -7.30 1.59 6.32
CA PHE A 56 -7.22 2.99 5.90
C PHE A 56 -8.46 3.69 6.40
N ASP A 57 -8.35 4.33 7.56
CA ASP A 57 -9.46 4.97 8.24
C ASP A 57 -9.50 6.45 7.89
N LEU A 58 -10.65 6.92 7.40
CA LEU A 58 -10.88 8.31 7.02
C LEU A 58 -11.62 9.04 8.15
N TYR A 59 -11.03 10.14 8.62
CA TYR A 59 -11.57 10.98 9.67
C TYR A 59 -11.91 12.37 9.12
N GLN A 60 -13.08 12.88 9.49
CA GLN A 60 -13.41 14.30 9.34
C GLN A 60 -12.99 15.03 10.62
N GLN A 61 -12.23 16.10 10.48
CA GLN A 61 -11.72 16.94 11.57
C GLN A 61 -12.71 18.06 11.91
N ASP A 62 -12.49 18.73 13.04
CA ASP A 62 -13.36 19.82 13.53
C ASP A 62 -13.42 21.02 12.57
N ASP A 63 -12.36 21.25 11.78
CA ASP A 63 -12.29 22.30 10.76
C ASP A 63 -12.88 21.88 9.40
N ASN A 64 -13.58 20.74 9.35
CA ASN A 64 -14.10 20.07 8.15
C ASN A 64 -13.03 19.56 7.17
N SER A 65 -11.74 19.59 7.54
CA SER A 65 -10.71 18.90 6.76
C SER A 65 -10.81 17.37 6.97
N TYR A 66 -10.14 16.62 6.10
CA TYR A 66 -10.07 15.16 6.20
C TYR A 66 -8.65 14.70 6.50
N ALA A 67 -8.53 13.64 7.30
CA ALA A 67 -7.28 12.95 7.55
C ALA A 67 -7.42 11.44 7.37
N ILE A 68 -6.33 10.77 7.02
CA ILE A 68 -6.22 9.32 6.98
C ILE A 68 -5.32 8.86 8.12
N GLN A 69 -5.80 7.85 8.86
CA GLN A 69 -4.98 7.02 9.72
C GLN A 69 -4.77 5.67 9.06
N LEU A 70 -3.54 5.18 9.14
CA LEU A 70 -3.19 3.86 8.63
C LEU A 70 -2.87 2.95 9.80
N GLU A 71 -3.55 1.81 9.88
CA GLU A 71 -3.31 0.81 10.93
C GLU A 71 -2.93 -0.54 10.34
N TYR A 72 -2.08 -1.27 11.05
CA TYR A 72 -1.63 -2.60 10.65
C TYR A 72 -1.86 -3.63 11.75
N LEU A 73 -2.61 -4.68 11.43
CA LEU A 73 -2.73 -5.87 12.27
C LEU A 73 -1.62 -6.85 11.89
N ASN A 74 -0.63 -7.01 12.75
CA ASN A 74 0.56 -7.84 12.51
C ASN A 74 0.84 -8.88 13.59
N ILE A 75 -0.13 -9.15 14.46
CA ILE A 75 -0.02 -10.18 15.50
C ILE A 75 -1.21 -11.12 15.34
N THR A 76 -0.93 -12.38 15.01
CA THR A 76 -1.96 -13.43 14.93
C THR A 76 -2.64 -13.56 16.30
N ASN A 77 -3.97 -13.46 16.32
CA ASN A 77 -4.83 -13.47 17.51
C ASN A 77 -4.87 -12.18 18.37
N SER A 78 -4.29 -11.07 17.90
CA SER A 78 -4.53 -9.77 18.54
C SER A 78 -5.85 -9.14 18.06
N ARG A 79 -6.48 -8.35 18.93
CA ARG A 79 -7.54 -7.41 18.54
C ARG A 79 -7.02 -5.99 18.36
N SER A 80 -5.79 -5.72 18.78
CA SER A 80 -5.15 -4.42 18.61
C SER A 80 -4.38 -4.36 17.31
N THR A 81 -4.56 -3.24 16.61
CA THR A 81 -3.76 -2.82 15.46
C THR A 81 -2.63 -1.90 15.93
N HIS A 82 -1.64 -1.72 15.06
CA HIS A 82 -0.57 -0.75 15.25
C HIS A 82 -0.76 0.45 14.31
N ILE A 83 -0.86 1.65 14.87
CA ILE A 83 -0.95 2.90 14.09
C ILE A 83 0.39 3.17 13.42
N MET A 84 0.37 3.37 12.10
CA MET A 84 1.56 3.63 11.31
C MET A 84 1.71 5.11 11.00
N THR A 85 2.92 5.63 11.19
CA THR A 85 3.29 6.98 10.72
C THR A 85 3.94 6.86 9.35
N LEU A 86 3.34 7.46 8.34
CA LEU A 86 3.89 7.47 6.99
C LEU A 86 5.11 8.41 6.95
N PRO A 87 6.21 8.06 6.26
CA PRO A 87 7.44 8.85 6.31
C PRO A 87 7.26 10.34 5.96
N GLU A 88 6.36 10.62 5.02
CA GLU A 88 6.07 11.96 4.50
C GLU A 88 4.92 12.66 5.25
N CYS A 89 4.31 11.98 6.22
CA CYS A 89 3.32 12.54 7.13
C CYS A 89 3.94 12.65 8.52
N PHE A 90 4.14 13.88 9.02
CA PHE A 90 4.80 14.11 10.31
C PHE A 90 4.08 13.50 11.53
N ASN A 91 2.79 13.16 11.37
CA ASN A 91 1.90 12.68 12.41
C ASN A 91 1.13 11.42 11.95
N ALA A 92 0.57 10.67 12.90
CA ALA A 92 -0.29 9.50 12.64
C ALA A 92 -1.57 9.82 11.86
N MET A 93 -2.15 11.01 12.09
CA MET A 93 -3.26 11.55 11.30
C MET A 93 -2.67 12.31 10.12
N CYS A 94 -2.58 11.67 8.96
CA CYS A 94 -2.05 12.31 7.76
C CYS A 94 -3.14 13.14 7.07
N PRO A 95 -2.93 14.45 6.79
CA PRO A 95 -3.86 15.23 6.00
C PRO A 95 -4.16 14.54 4.66
N LEU A 96 -5.44 14.44 4.30
CA LEU A 96 -5.85 13.66 3.15
C LEU A 96 -5.23 14.18 1.85
N ASP A 97 -5.21 15.49 1.65
CA ASP A 97 -4.64 16.11 0.45
C ASP A 97 -3.16 15.73 0.28
N THR A 98 -2.41 15.76 1.38
CA THR A 98 -1.01 15.29 1.42
C THR A 98 -0.92 13.81 1.06
N PHE A 99 -1.77 12.97 1.65
CA PHE A 99 -1.79 11.53 1.36
C PHE A 99 -2.06 11.24 -0.13
N ILE A 100 -3.08 11.88 -0.72
CA ILE A 100 -3.43 11.72 -2.13
C ILE A 100 -2.26 12.18 -3.00
N GLN A 101 -1.70 13.37 -2.74
CA GLN A 101 -0.59 13.92 -3.52
C GLN A 101 0.63 12.99 -3.52
N LEU A 102 1.00 12.45 -2.36
CA LEU A 102 2.16 11.58 -2.20
C LEU A 102 2.03 10.26 -2.97
N TYR A 103 0.85 9.65 -2.92
CA TYR A 103 0.66 8.30 -3.40
C TYR A 103 0.03 8.22 -4.78
N GLN A 104 -0.77 9.19 -5.19
CA GLN A 104 -1.31 9.22 -6.56
C GLN A 104 -0.22 9.54 -7.58
N ALA A 105 0.74 10.40 -7.24
CA ALA A 105 1.87 10.74 -8.10
C ALA A 105 2.80 9.54 -8.40
N LYS A 106 2.87 8.58 -7.48
CA LYS A 106 3.69 7.37 -7.62
C LYS A 106 2.98 6.22 -8.35
N LEU A 107 1.68 6.37 -8.65
CA LEU A 107 0.90 5.29 -9.26
C LEU A 107 1.17 5.22 -10.76
N PRO A 108 1.25 4.00 -11.33
CA PRO A 108 1.45 3.81 -12.75
C PRO A 108 0.27 4.41 -13.53
N GLN A 109 0.51 5.35 -14.45
CA GLN A 109 -0.55 6.05 -15.19
C GLN A 109 -1.22 5.12 -16.20
N ASP A 110 -0.42 4.29 -16.86
CA ASP A 110 -0.86 3.27 -17.80
C ASP A 110 -0.15 1.97 -17.44
N MET A 111 -0.90 1.04 -16.86
CA MET A 111 -0.34 -0.21 -16.38
C MET A 111 0.16 -1.10 -17.50
N ASP A 112 -0.55 -1.15 -18.63
CA ASP A 112 -0.18 -2.03 -19.73
C ASP A 112 1.12 -1.53 -20.34
N LYS A 113 1.19 -0.22 -20.62
CA LYS A 113 2.39 0.42 -21.16
C LYS A 113 3.60 0.31 -20.22
N GLU A 114 3.41 0.49 -18.91
CA GLU A 114 4.51 0.38 -17.94
C GLU A 114 4.97 -1.07 -17.74
N CYS A 115 4.10 -2.05 -18.02
CA CYS A 115 4.44 -3.47 -17.98
C CYS A 115 5.02 -4.00 -19.29
N GLU A 116 4.99 -3.22 -20.38
CA GLU A 116 5.67 -3.59 -21.62
C GLU A 116 7.17 -3.74 -21.34
N SER A 117 7.69 -4.96 -21.50
CA SER A 117 9.13 -5.16 -21.44
C SER A 117 9.74 -4.39 -22.62
N THR A 118 10.48 -3.32 -22.34
CA THR A 118 11.45 -2.83 -23.32
C THR A 118 12.32 -4.04 -23.65
N LYS A 119 12.54 -4.35 -24.94
CA LYS A 119 13.50 -5.37 -25.37
C LYS A 119 14.91 -4.92 -25.00
N ILE A 120 15.22 -4.84 -23.70
CA ILE A 120 16.57 -4.89 -23.20
C ILE A 120 17.02 -6.27 -23.65
N GLN A 121 17.92 -6.32 -24.62
CA GLN A 121 18.61 -7.56 -24.96
C GLN A 121 19.28 -8.03 -23.68
N ARG A 122 18.60 -8.90 -22.93
CA ARG A 122 19.18 -9.59 -21.80
C ARG A 122 20.12 -10.63 -22.39
N THR A 123 21.30 -10.18 -22.82
CA THR A 123 22.48 -11.04 -22.78
C THR A 123 22.73 -11.32 -21.31
N PHE A 124 22.01 -12.31 -20.78
CA PHE A 124 22.42 -12.99 -19.56
C PHE A 124 23.76 -13.64 -19.90
N PRO A 125 24.89 -13.22 -19.30
CA PRO A 125 26.09 -14.03 -19.39
C PRO A 125 25.73 -15.40 -18.82
N ARG A 126 25.91 -16.47 -19.62
CA ARG A 126 25.84 -17.85 -19.10
C ARG A 126 26.84 -17.93 -17.97
N ILE A 127 26.37 -17.98 -16.73
CA ILE A 127 27.19 -18.38 -15.60
C ILE A 127 27.50 -19.85 -15.87
N HIS A 128 28.75 -20.14 -16.23
CA HIS A 128 29.22 -21.52 -16.35
C HIS A 128 29.00 -22.20 -15.00
N HIS A 129 28.22 -23.28 -15.02
CA HIS A 129 27.97 -24.13 -13.87
C HIS A 129 29.32 -24.69 -13.39
N VAL A 130 29.86 -24.19 -12.28
CA VAL A 130 31.02 -24.80 -11.63
C VAL A 130 30.48 -25.90 -10.73
N SER A 131 30.62 -27.15 -11.18
CA SER A 131 30.30 -28.33 -10.38
C SER A 131 31.22 -28.40 -9.17
N PHE A 132 30.66 -28.25 -7.97
CA PHE A 132 31.35 -28.61 -6.72
C PHE A 132 31.43 -30.14 -6.63
N SER A 133 32.63 -30.69 -6.72
CA SER A 133 32.91 -32.08 -6.34
C SER A 133 33.15 -32.10 -4.82
N SER A 134 32.29 -32.78 -4.07
CA SER A 134 32.55 -33.03 -2.64
C SER A 134 33.69 -34.05 -2.52
N LYS A 135 34.73 -33.68 -1.78
CA LYS A 135 35.62 -34.65 -1.12
C LYS A 135 34.98 -35.12 0.17
#